data_AF-A0A370DB32-F1
#
_entry.id   AF-A0A370DB32-F1
#
_cell.length_a   1.000
_cell.length_b   1.000
_cell.length_c   1.000
_cell.angle_alpha   90.00
_cell.angle_beta   90.00
_cell.angle_gamma   90.00
#
_symmetry.space_group_name_H-M   'P 1'
#
loop_
_entity.id
_entity.type
_entity.pdbx_description
1 polymer ?
#
loop_
_entity_poly.entity_id
_entity_poly.type
_entity_poly.pdbx_seq_one_letter_code
_entity_poly.pdbx_strand_id
1 'polypeptide(L)'
;MKKTRQSTNTHTTKPEAYTPDPESAGLSDLQKYTAGVLNSTSQWGFGKSKLKINRHKLDNNTWQLTVVNPKTLKTILQAEGHGDTVFANEDNLARMAETLMAQGLTIRTQFND
;
A
#
# COMPACT_ATOMS: atom_id res chain seq x y z
N MET A 1 -30.59 26.20 -24.85
CA MET A 1 -29.65 25.05 -24.88
C MET A 1 -28.45 25.39 -24.00
N LYS A 2 -28.22 24.68 -22.89
CA LYS A 2 -27.02 24.86 -22.04
C LYS A 2 -25.99 23.78 -22.38
N LYS A 3 -24.77 24.15 -22.77
CA LYS A 3 -23.69 23.19 -23.07
C LYS A 3 -22.95 22.82 -21.79
N THR A 4 -23.04 21.56 -21.38
CA THR A 4 -22.25 20.98 -20.29
C THR A 4 -20.78 20.89 -20.71
N ARG A 5 -19.86 21.48 -19.94
CA ARG A 5 -18.42 21.26 -20.14
C ARG A 5 -18.00 20.05 -19.32
N GLN A 6 -17.39 19.06 -19.97
CA GLN A 6 -16.83 17.88 -19.32
C GLN A 6 -15.52 18.27 -18.61
N SER A 7 -15.38 17.90 -17.34
CA SER A 7 -14.11 18.01 -16.61
C SER A 7 -13.25 16.79 -16.92
N THR A 8 -12.13 16.98 -17.60
CA THR A 8 -11.13 15.93 -17.82
C THR A 8 -10.25 15.78 -16.59
N ASN A 9 -10.49 14.73 -15.80
CA ASN A 9 -9.68 14.44 -14.61
C ASN A 9 -8.29 13.90 -14.99
N THR A 10 -7.30 14.79 -15.08
CA THR A 10 -5.88 14.42 -15.14
C THR A 10 -5.35 14.16 -13.73
N HIS A 11 -5.54 12.94 -13.21
CA HIS A 11 -4.88 12.51 -11.98
C HIS A 11 -3.38 12.28 -12.22
N THR A 12 -2.59 13.33 -12.01
CA THR A 12 -1.12 13.24 -12.02
C THR A 12 -0.63 12.54 -10.76
N THR A 13 0.01 11.38 -10.89
CA THR A 13 0.53 10.59 -9.75
C THR A 13 1.90 11.09 -9.25
N LYS A 14 2.12 12.40 -9.22
CA LYS A 14 3.34 13.03 -8.72
C LYS A 14 2.96 13.78 -7.44
N PRO A 15 3.56 13.49 -6.28
CA PRO A 15 3.31 14.29 -5.08
C PRO A 15 3.76 15.72 -5.36
N GLU A 16 2.83 16.67 -5.30
CA GLU A 16 3.16 18.09 -5.39
C GLU A 16 3.97 18.49 -4.15
N ALA A 17 5.05 19.22 -4.35
CA ALA A 17 5.87 19.70 -3.25
C ALA A 17 5.07 20.75 -2.46
N TYR A 18 5.07 20.63 -1.12
CA TYR A 18 4.42 21.61 -0.25
C TYR A 18 5.04 22.99 -0.44
N THR A 19 4.27 23.93 -0.97
CA THR A 19 4.59 25.36 -1.00
C THR A 19 3.85 26.06 0.15
N PRO A 20 4.55 26.54 1.19
CA PRO A 20 3.89 27.26 2.28
C PRO A 20 3.27 28.58 1.78
N ASP A 21 2.05 28.85 2.23
CA ASP A 21 1.38 30.14 2.08
C ASP A 21 2.15 31.21 2.90
N PRO A 22 2.37 32.46 2.44
CA PRO A 22 3.13 33.45 3.21
C PRO A 22 2.54 33.83 4.58
N GLU A 23 1.25 33.55 4.79
CA GLU A 23 0.55 33.75 6.07
C GLU A 23 0.49 32.48 6.95
N SER A 24 1.16 31.41 6.54
CA SER A 24 1.12 30.09 7.19
C SER A 24 1.86 30.06 8.53
N ALA A 25 1.20 29.48 9.55
CA ALA A 25 1.86 29.05 10.78
C ALA A 25 2.60 27.73 10.52
N GLY A 26 3.73 27.81 9.80
CA GLY A 26 4.31 26.72 8.98
C GLY A 26 4.34 25.30 9.56
N LEU A 27 4.52 25.11 10.87
CA LEU A 27 4.46 23.79 11.52
C LEU A 27 3.02 23.24 11.61
N SER A 28 2.04 24.09 11.91
CA SER A 28 0.62 23.73 11.98
C SER A 28 0.10 23.28 10.63
N ASP A 29 0.44 24.01 9.57
CA ASP A 29 -0.05 23.72 8.23
C ASP A 29 0.71 22.56 7.59
N LEU A 30 2.01 22.39 7.88
CA LEU A 30 2.74 21.16 7.56
C LEU A 30 2.16 19.93 8.27
N GLN A 31 1.73 20.05 9.54
CA GLN A 31 1.06 18.97 10.26
C GLN A 31 -0.31 18.65 9.65
N LYS A 32 -1.14 19.66 9.33
CA LYS A 32 -2.43 19.48 8.64
C LYS A 32 -2.26 18.86 7.26
N TYR A 33 -1.29 19.34 6.48
CA TYR A 33 -0.98 18.82 5.15
C TYR A 33 -0.50 17.37 5.24
N THR A 34 0.41 17.06 6.17
CA THR A 34 0.89 15.68 6.40
C THR A 34 -0.26 14.77 6.82
N ALA A 35 -1.11 15.19 7.76
CA ALA A 35 -2.31 14.43 8.13
C ALA A 35 -3.30 14.29 6.96
N GLY A 36 -3.45 15.32 6.13
CA GLY A 36 -4.26 15.30 4.91
C GLY A 36 -3.74 14.31 3.87
N VAL A 37 -2.42 14.28 3.64
CA VAL A 37 -1.75 13.31 2.75
C VAL A 37 -1.87 11.90 3.30
N LEU A 38 -1.68 11.69 4.61
CA LEU A 38 -1.84 10.37 5.24
C LEU A 38 -3.29 9.87 5.27
N ASN A 39 -4.28 10.76 5.40
CA ASN A 39 -5.70 10.38 5.39
C ASN A 39 -6.24 10.16 3.96
N SER A 40 -5.85 11.01 3.01
CA SER A 40 -6.22 10.86 1.58
C SER A 40 -5.47 9.71 0.91
N THR A 41 -4.23 9.46 1.33
CA THR A 41 -3.48 8.25 1.00
C THR A 41 -3.73 7.22 2.09
N SER A 42 -4.94 6.66 2.14
CA SER A 42 -5.38 5.61 3.08
C SER A 42 -4.66 4.25 2.86
N GLN A 43 -3.43 4.31 2.34
CA GLN A 43 -2.70 3.28 1.63
C GLN A 43 -1.20 3.47 1.89
N TRP A 44 -0.81 3.34 3.15
CA TRP A 44 0.57 3.02 3.50
C TRP A 44 0.86 1.59 3.03
N GLY A 45 1.71 1.47 2.00
CA GLY A 45 1.94 0.24 1.24
C GLY A 45 0.81 -0.12 0.27
N PHE A 46 1.13 -0.93 -0.74
CA PHE A 46 0.27 -1.74 -1.64
C PHE A 46 -0.97 -1.11 -2.30
N GLY A 47 -1.28 0.18 -2.11
CA GLY A 47 -2.60 0.76 -2.39
C GLY A 47 -3.17 0.59 -3.80
N LYS A 48 -2.28 0.45 -4.79
CA LYS A 48 -2.63 0.26 -6.20
C LYS A 48 -2.63 -1.21 -6.63
N SER A 49 -2.19 -2.12 -5.76
CA SER A 49 -2.17 -3.54 -6.04
C SER A 49 -3.59 -4.11 -6.07
N LYS A 50 -3.80 -5.10 -6.94
CA LYS A 50 -5.04 -5.87 -7.00
C LYS A 50 -5.10 -6.99 -5.96
N LEU A 51 -4.07 -7.11 -5.12
CA LEU A 51 -3.91 -8.16 -4.12
C LEU A 51 -4.24 -7.64 -2.72
N LYS A 52 -4.82 -8.50 -1.89
CA LYS A 52 -5.11 -8.22 -0.48
C LYS A 52 -3.96 -8.76 0.37
N ILE A 53 -3.45 -7.97 1.30
CA ILE A 53 -2.53 -8.46 2.34
C ILE A 53 -3.31 -8.70 3.63
N ASN A 54 -3.02 -9.81 4.29
CA ASN A 54 -3.33 -10.00 5.70
C ASN A 54 -2.01 -10.02 6.47
N ARG A 55 -1.91 -9.23 7.54
CA ARG A 55 -0.79 -9.23 8.49
C ARG A 55 -1.26 -9.95 9.75
N HIS A 56 -0.59 -11.01 10.16
CA HIS A 56 -0.92 -11.79 11.34
C HIS A 56 0.28 -11.84 12.27
N LYS A 57 0.09 -11.54 13.56
CA LYS A 57 1.16 -11.65 14.56
C LYS A 57 1.18 -13.08 15.07
N LEU A 58 2.33 -13.76 14.98
CA LEU A 58 2.51 -15.11 15.51
C LEU A 58 3.04 -15.02 16.95
N ASP A 59 4.19 -14.36 17.11
CA ASP A 59 4.87 -14.18 18.40
C ASP A 59 5.08 -12.70 18.71
N ASN A 60 5.67 -12.39 19.87
CA ASN A 60 6.04 -11.02 20.25
C ASN A 60 6.78 -10.24 19.15
N ASN A 61 7.68 -10.90 18.42
CA ASN A 61 8.49 -10.30 17.36
C ASN A 61 8.13 -10.81 15.95
N THR A 62 7.57 -12.03 15.83
CA THR A 62 7.32 -12.70 14.55
C THR A 62 5.98 -12.28 13.95
N TRP A 63 6.02 -11.80 12.70
CA TRP A 63 4.84 -11.47 11.91
C TRP A 63 4.81 -12.28 10.61
N GLN A 64 3.63 -12.80 10.30
CA GLN A 64 3.28 -13.44 9.04
C GLN A 64 2.58 -12.43 8.13
N LEU A 65 3.01 -12.37 6.88
CA LEU A 65 2.43 -11.56 5.82
C LEU A 65 1.95 -12.46 4.69
N THR A 66 0.64 -12.44 4.47
CA THR A 66 -0.05 -13.34 3.54
C THR A 66 -0.73 -12.53 2.44
N VAL A 67 -0.23 -12.67 1.21
CA VAL A 67 -0.76 -11.99 0.02
C VAL A 67 -1.73 -12.91 -0.71
N VAL A 68 -2.98 -12.46 -0.82
CA VAL A 68 -4.12 -13.21 -1.34
C VAL A 68 -4.70 -12.49 -2.56
N ASN A 69 -5.04 -13.25 -3.61
CA ASN A 69 -5.85 -12.71 -4.70
C ASN A 69 -7.32 -12.62 -4.26
N PRO A 70 -7.93 -11.42 -4.15
CA PRO A 70 -9.30 -11.27 -3.66
C PRO A 70 -10.37 -11.86 -4.60
N LYS A 71 -10.03 -12.11 -5.88
CA LYS A 71 -10.97 -12.71 -6.86
C LYS A 71 -11.01 -14.24 -6.81
N THR A 72 -9.88 -14.87 -6.48
CA THR A 72 -9.75 -16.34 -6.48
C THR A 72 -9.59 -16.92 -5.07
N LEU A 73 -9.45 -16.06 -4.06
CA LEU A 73 -9.15 -16.38 -2.67
C LEU A 73 -7.88 -17.23 -2.46
N LYS A 74 -7.02 -17.36 -3.49
CA LYS A 74 -5.76 -18.09 -3.41
C LYS A 74 -4.67 -17.23 -2.79
N THR A 75 -3.99 -17.78 -1.78
CA THR A 75 -2.68 -17.28 -1.30
C THR A 75 -1.64 -17.44 -2.40
N ILE A 76 -1.01 -16.34 -2.79
CA ILE A 76 0.05 -16.27 -3.81
C ILE A 76 1.43 -16.27 -3.15
N LEU A 77 1.58 -15.52 -2.05
CA LEU A 77 2.82 -15.36 -1.31
C LEU A 77 2.52 -15.38 0.19
N GLN A 78 3.34 -16.10 0.96
CA GLN A 78 3.28 -16.13 2.42
C GLN A 78 4.72 -16.09 2.97
N ALA A 79 5.01 -15.07 3.77
CA ALA A 79 6.34 -14.82 4.34
C ALA A 79 6.23 -14.54 5.84
N GLU A 80 7.27 -14.89 6.60
CA GLU A 80 7.37 -14.62 8.03
C GLU A 80 8.74 -14.01 8.36
N GLY A 81 8.79 -13.25 9.45
CA GLY A 81 10.01 -12.65 9.95
C GLY A 81 9.73 -11.64 11.07
N HIS A 82 10.75 -10.88 11.47
CA HIS A 82 10.56 -9.76 12.39
C HIS A 82 9.64 -8.71 11.77
N GLY A 83 8.72 -8.15 12.58
CA GLY A 83 7.74 -7.16 12.14
C GLY A 83 8.34 -6.03 11.31
N ASP A 84 9.40 -5.38 11.82
CA ASP A 84 10.08 -4.27 11.15
C ASP A 84 10.61 -4.67 9.76
N THR A 85 11.21 -5.86 9.64
CA THR A 85 11.75 -6.38 8.37
C THR A 85 10.65 -6.72 7.38
N VAL A 86 9.56 -7.34 7.85
CA VAL A 86 8.42 -7.77 7.03
C VAL A 86 7.64 -6.56 6.53
N PHE A 87 7.40 -5.56 7.37
CA PHE A 87 6.71 -4.33 6.99
C PHE A 87 7.58 -3.42 6.09
N ALA A 88 8.89 -3.32 6.34
CA ALA A 88 9.80 -2.57 5.46
C ALA A 88 9.90 -3.17 4.04
N ASN A 89 9.72 -4.49 3.90
CA ASN A 89 9.73 -5.19 2.61
C ASN A 89 8.35 -5.49 2.04
N GLU A 90 7.28 -5.06 2.71
CA GLU A 90 5.90 -5.36 2.33
C GLU A 90 5.66 -5.02 0.84
N ASP A 91 5.99 -3.80 0.43
CA ASP A 91 5.86 -3.30 -0.95
C ASP A 91 6.74 -4.02 -2.00
N ASN A 92 7.75 -4.79 -1.59
CA ASN A 92 8.53 -5.66 -2.48
C ASN A 92 7.88 -7.04 -2.60
N LEU A 93 7.34 -7.57 -1.50
CA LEU A 93 6.55 -8.81 -1.45
C LEU A 93 5.27 -8.69 -2.30
N ALA A 94 4.58 -7.54 -2.25
CA ALA A 94 4.60 -6.60 -3.37
C ALA A 94 4.56 -7.13 -4.81
N ARG A 95 5.44 -6.50 -5.58
CA ARG A 95 5.70 -6.74 -7.01
C ARG A 95 6.03 -8.20 -7.27
N MET A 96 6.57 -8.91 -6.28
CA MET A 96 6.82 -10.35 -6.34
C MET A 96 5.52 -11.15 -6.45
N ALA A 97 4.54 -10.94 -5.56
CA ALA A 97 3.25 -11.64 -5.62
C ALA A 97 2.47 -11.30 -6.89
N GLU A 98 2.54 -10.06 -7.39
CA GLU A 98 1.93 -9.71 -8.68
C GLU A 98 2.61 -10.44 -9.86
N THR A 99 3.95 -10.54 -9.86
CA THR A 99 4.72 -11.26 -10.89
C THR A 99 4.43 -12.76 -10.85
N LEU A 100 4.41 -13.36 -9.65
CA LEU A 100 4.06 -14.76 -9.44
C LEU A 100 2.66 -15.07 -9.96
N MET A 101 1.67 -14.23 -9.62
CA MET A 101 0.30 -14.36 -10.12
C MET A 101 0.23 -14.28 -11.64
N ALA A 102 0.98 -13.36 -12.28
CA ALA A 102 1.02 -13.23 -13.73
C ALA A 102 1.61 -14.47 -14.43
N GLN A 103 2.50 -15.19 -13.74
CA GLN A 103 3.11 -16.44 -14.20
C GLN A 103 2.34 -17.71 -13.77
N GLY A 104 1.23 -17.56 -13.03
CA GLY A 104 0.47 -18.69 -12.47
C GLY A 104 1.17 -19.42 -11.31
N LEU A 105 2.24 -18.86 -10.77
CA LEU A 105 3.04 -19.42 -9.68
C LEU A 105 2.56 -18.94 -8.31
N THR A 106 2.87 -19.71 -7.27
CA THR A 106 2.64 -19.34 -5.87
C THR A 106 3.81 -19.78 -5.01
N ILE A 107 4.33 -18.89 -4.17
CA ILE A 107 5.36 -19.23 -3.18
C ILE A 107 4.68 -19.35 -1.82
N ARG A 108 4.76 -20.54 -1.22
CA ARG A 108 4.37 -20.78 0.16
C ARG A 108 5.60 -21.27 0.89
N THR A 109 6.10 -20.46 1.81
CA THR A 109 7.11 -20.94 2.76
C THR A 109 6.42 -21.99 3.64
N GLN A 110 6.95 -23.21 3.68
CA GLN A 110 6.45 -24.22 4.61
C GLN A 110 7.00 -23.91 5.99
N PHE A 111 6.13 -23.37 6.84
CA PHE A 111 6.36 -23.29 8.27
C PHE A 111 5.89 -24.63 8.86
N ASN A 112 6.86 -25.45 9.29
CA ASN A 112 6.55 -26.61 10.12
C ASN A 112 6.25 -26.09 11.53
N ASP A 113 5.11 -26.50 12.09
CA ASP A 113 4.89 -26.54 13.53
C ASP A 113 5.87 -27.53 14.21
#